data_AF-A0A1W0WTN3-F1
#
_entry.id   AF-A0A1W0WTN3-F1
#
_cell.length_a   1.000
_cell.length_b   1.000
_cell.length_c   1.000
_cell.angle_alpha   90.00
_cell.angle_beta   90.00
_cell.angle_gamma   90.00
#
_symmetry.space_group_name_H-M   'P 1'
#
loop_
_entity.id
_entity.type
_entity.pdbx_description
1 polymer ?
#
loop_
_entity_poly.entity_id
_entity_poly.type
_entity_poly.pdbx_seq_one_letter_code
_entity_poly.pdbx_strand_id
1 'polypeptide(L)'
;MLFFFFTKTHWIIEFGFWRNLWEMWTLTFLTFLLTIGALNAQLIPGNINGGFSGILSQAASPNTSLPLQVDVHLIYLNNPQGIIWSGKKCDFFAWGCDIKGWGYIDLEKPYADWPGQRDMAEKDYFWYQGENSSPWFNKMFTVTICNPKTFTAGNLRVHLMDIDGGLRGADDFINNFNCIFTKPSSVSATTPETAKWSDEMSCDAQYAQPQMGMYFKYRVSRQSSFTGCPAPKK
;
A
#
# COMPACT_ATOMS: atom_id res chain seq x y z
N MET A 1 21.24 53.86 -9.02
CA MET A 1 20.56 53.62 -7.73
C MET A 1 19.07 53.83 -7.99
N LEU A 2 18.36 52.75 -8.35
CA LEU A 2 16.93 52.79 -8.72
C LEU A 2 16.14 52.12 -7.60
N PHE A 3 15.28 52.90 -6.94
CA PHE A 3 14.33 52.41 -5.94
C PHE A 3 13.05 51.96 -6.65
N PHE A 4 12.71 50.68 -6.53
CA PHE A 4 11.39 50.17 -6.86
C PHE A 4 10.54 50.09 -5.59
N PHE A 5 9.46 50.89 -5.56
CA PHE A 5 8.37 50.77 -4.60
C PHE A 5 7.48 49.59 -5.02
N PHE A 6 7.34 48.58 -4.16
CA PHE A 6 6.28 47.58 -4.26
C PHE A 6 5.13 47.96 -3.34
N THR A 7 3.99 48.27 -3.95
CA THR A 7 2.72 48.49 -3.26
C THR A 7 2.10 47.15 -2.83
N LYS A 8 1.67 47.11 -1.57
CA LYS A 8 1.07 45.97 -0.88
C LYS A 8 -0.43 45.92 -1.15
N THR A 9 -0.88 45.01 -2.01
CA THR A 9 -2.31 44.81 -2.29
C THR A 9 -2.86 43.63 -1.50
N HIS A 10 -3.86 43.92 -0.67
CA HIS A 10 -4.65 42.97 0.10
C HIS A 10 -5.54 42.14 -0.83
N TRP A 11 -5.62 40.82 -0.58
CA TRP A 11 -6.73 39.99 -1.01
C TRP A 11 -7.21 39.15 0.17
N ILE A 12 -8.36 39.57 0.71
CA ILE A 12 -9.25 38.79 1.56
C ILE A 12 -10.29 38.21 0.60
N ILE A 13 -10.33 36.89 0.43
CA ILE A 13 -11.41 36.21 -0.30
C ILE A 13 -11.91 35.03 0.55
N GLU A 14 -13.08 35.27 1.13
CA GLU A 14 -14.24 34.40 1.31
C GLU A 14 -14.06 32.98 1.89
N PHE A 15 -14.27 32.90 3.21
CA PHE A 15 -14.80 31.72 3.90
C PHE A 15 -16.33 31.80 3.94
N GLY A 16 -17.05 30.96 3.19
CA GLY A 16 -18.50 30.94 3.32
C GLY A 16 -19.29 30.09 2.34
N PHE A 17 -19.00 28.78 2.20
CA PHE A 17 -19.89 27.91 1.40
C PHE A 17 -19.90 26.42 1.73
N TRP A 18 -19.74 25.99 3.00
CA TRP A 18 -19.83 24.55 3.35
C TRP A 18 -20.49 24.28 4.70
N ARG A 19 -21.72 24.77 4.91
CA ARG A 19 -22.43 24.53 6.18
C ARG A 19 -23.82 23.89 6.08
N ASN A 20 -24.30 23.46 4.91
CA ASN A 20 -25.69 23.02 4.74
C ASN A 20 -25.90 21.70 3.97
N LEU A 21 -25.10 20.65 4.20
CA LEU A 21 -25.31 19.34 3.53
C LEU A 21 -25.33 18.11 4.44
N TRP A 22 -25.41 18.28 5.77
CA TRP A 22 -25.29 17.15 6.73
C TRP A 22 -26.60 16.63 7.34
N GLU A 23 -27.78 17.17 7.01
CA GLU A 23 -29.05 16.79 7.67
C GLU A 23 -30.09 16.03 6.82
N MET A 24 -29.70 15.44 5.68
CA MET A 24 -30.67 14.72 4.82
C MET A 24 -30.54 13.19 4.75
N TRP A 25 -29.74 12.55 5.61
CA TRP A 25 -29.45 11.11 5.48
C TRP A 25 -29.88 10.20 6.65
N THR A 26 -30.73 10.67 7.58
CA THR A 26 -31.07 9.88 8.79
C THR A 26 -32.43 9.19 8.79
N LEU A 27 -33.21 9.20 7.70
CA LEU A 27 -34.62 8.73 7.73
C LEU A 27 -35.00 7.59 6.77
N THR A 28 -34.06 6.85 6.18
CA THR A 28 -34.39 5.78 5.20
C THR A 28 -33.72 4.43 5.44
N PHE A 29 -33.28 4.14 6.67
CA PHE A 29 -32.63 2.85 7.01
C PHE A 29 -33.37 1.98 8.02
N LEU A 30 -34.67 2.22 8.27
CA LEU A 30 -35.44 1.54 9.32
C LEU A 30 -36.57 0.60 8.84
N THR A 31 -36.49 0.01 7.64
CA THR A 31 -37.54 -0.91 7.13
C THR A 31 -37.06 -2.18 6.45
N PHE A 32 -35.80 -2.59 6.59
CA PHE A 32 -35.29 -3.85 5.99
C PHE A 32 -34.84 -4.89 7.02
N LEU A 33 -35.65 -5.09 8.06
CA LEU A 33 -35.55 -6.21 9.00
C LEU A 33 -36.93 -6.85 9.10
N LEU A 34 -37.31 -7.71 8.15
CA LEU A 34 -38.39 -8.70 8.30
C LEU A 34 -38.58 -9.51 7.00
N THR A 35 -37.72 -10.50 6.76
CA THR A 35 -38.08 -11.72 6.00
C THR A 35 -37.20 -12.89 6.44
N ILE A 36 -37.59 -13.48 7.58
CA ILE A 36 -37.12 -14.80 8.01
C ILE A 36 -37.80 -15.82 7.08
N GLY A 37 -37.05 -16.32 6.10
CA GLY A 37 -37.46 -17.43 5.24
C GLY A 37 -36.91 -18.75 5.79
N ALA A 38 -37.76 -19.50 6.47
CA ALA A 38 -37.52 -20.88 6.85
C ALA A 38 -37.40 -21.76 5.60
N LEU A 39 -36.32 -22.54 5.48
CA LEU A 39 -36.21 -23.61 4.48
C LEU A 39 -35.69 -24.90 5.12
N ASN A 40 -36.48 -25.93 4.85
CA ASN A 40 -36.47 -27.27 5.41
C ASN A 40 -35.17 -28.03 5.22
N ALA A 41 -34.69 -28.67 6.29
CA ALA A 41 -33.73 -29.76 6.22
C ALA A 41 -34.49 -31.06 5.91
N GLN A 42 -34.31 -31.61 4.71
CA GLN A 42 -34.68 -32.99 4.39
C GLN A 42 -33.46 -33.89 4.59
N LEU A 43 -33.57 -34.81 5.55
CA LEU A 43 -32.61 -35.87 5.80
C LEU A 43 -32.85 -37.00 4.78
N ILE A 44 -31.84 -37.32 3.98
CA ILE A 44 -31.81 -38.51 3.11
C ILE A 44 -30.96 -39.58 3.82
N PRO A 45 -31.51 -40.76 4.16
CA PRO A 45 -30.71 -41.91 4.59
C PRO A 45 -30.14 -42.63 3.36
N GLY A 46 -28.85 -42.41 3.08
CA GLY A 46 -28.12 -43.03 1.97
C GLY A 46 -27.16 -44.12 2.43
N ASN A 47 -27.51 -45.35 2.07
CA ASN A 47 -26.83 -46.63 2.16
C ASN A 47 -25.29 -46.61 1.95
N ILE A 48 -24.53 -47.16 2.92
CA ILE A 48 -23.07 -47.38 2.86
C ILE A 48 -22.76 -48.85 2.59
N ASN A 49 -22.37 -49.20 1.35
CA ASN A 49 -21.63 -50.43 1.04
C ASN A 49 -20.91 -50.25 -0.31
N GLY A 50 -19.66 -49.81 -0.26
CA GLY A 50 -18.81 -49.68 -1.44
C GLY A 50 -17.37 -49.45 -1.03
N GLY A 51 -16.56 -50.51 -1.03
CA GLY A 51 -15.14 -50.46 -0.73
C GLY A 51 -14.41 -49.57 -1.72
N PHE A 52 -13.92 -48.43 -1.24
CA PHE A 52 -13.06 -47.53 -1.98
C PHE A 52 -11.71 -47.46 -1.25
N SER A 53 -10.74 -48.20 -1.75
CA SER A 53 -9.31 -48.04 -1.42
C SER A 53 -8.82 -46.72 -2.05
N GLY A 54 -9.30 -45.60 -1.50
CA GLY A 54 -8.90 -44.26 -1.87
C GLY A 54 -7.66 -43.85 -1.10
N ILE A 55 -6.64 -43.40 -1.82
CA ILE A 55 -5.50 -42.64 -1.31
C ILE A 55 -6.07 -41.55 -0.40
N LEU A 56 -5.88 -41.71 0.91
CA LEU A 56 -6.31 -40.75 1.92
C LEU A 56 -5.53 -39.45 1.71
N SER A 57 -6.09 -38.54 0.92
CA SER A 57 -5.85 -37.12 1.08
C SER A 57 -6.32 -36.78 2.49
N GLN A 58 -5.35 -36.80 3.40
CA GLN A 58 -5.50 -36.41 4.80
C GLN A 58 -6.21 -35.06 4.79
N ALA A 59 -7.51 -35.06 5.12
CA ALA A 59 -8.34 -33.88 5.11
C ALA A 59 -7.64 -32.84 5.98
N ALA A 60 -7.10 -31.81 5.33
CA ALA A 60 -6.37 -30.75 5.99
C ALA A 60 -7.22 -30.26 7.15
N SER A 61 -6.62 -30.21 8.35
CA SER A 61 -7.29 -29.80 9.57
C SER A 61 -8.16 -28.56 9.28
N PRO A 62 -9.46 -28.58 9.58
CA PRO A 62 -10.42 -27.55 9.16
C PRO A 62 -10.17 -26.15 9.77
N ASN A 63 -9.07 -25.96 10.50
CA ASN A 63 -8.73 -24.72 11.20
C ASN A 63 -7.55 -23.93 10.61
N THR A 64 -6.93 -24.39 9.52
CA THR A 64 -5.90 -23.61 8.82
C THR A 64 -6.53 -22.64 7.83
N SER A 65 -6.57 -21.37 8.21
CA SER A 65 -6.98 -20.28 7.33
C SER A 65 -6.07 -20.23 6.09
N LEU A 66 -6.66 -20.17 4.89
CA LEU A 66 -5.94 -19.98 3.64
C LEU A 66 -4.98 -18.78 3.71
N PRO A 67 -3.76 -18.87 3.14
CA PRO A 67 -2.80 -17.77 3.11
C PRO A 67 -3.40 -16.50 2.50
N LEU A 68 -2.86 -15.35 2.89
CA LEU A 68 -3.20 -14.08 2.26
C LEU A 68 -2.10 -13.68 1.29
N GLN A 69 -2.47 -13.08 0.18
CA GLN A 69 -1.56 -12.31 -0.66
C GLN A 69 -1.86 -10.83 -0.43
N VAL A 70 -0.81 -10.06 -0.21
CA VAL A 70 -0.87 -8.61 -0.11
C VAL A 70 -0.16 -8.03 -1.33
N ASP A 71 -0.90 -7.25 -2.10
CA ASP A 71 -0.39 -6.49 -3.23
C ASP A 71 -0.38 -5.02 -2.85
N VAL A 72 0.79 -4.38 -2.93
CA VAL A 72 0.96 -2.95 -2.70
C VAL A 72 1.40 -2.29 -3.99
N HIS A 73 0.65 -1.30 -4.43
CA HIS A 73 0.92 -0.53 -5.64
C HIS A 73 1.49 0.84 -5.24
N LEU A 74 2.77 1.04 -5.52
CA LEU A 74 3.43 2.33 -5.42
C LEU A 74 3.09 3.15 -6.67
N ILE A 75 2.33 4.23 -6.50
CA ILE A 75 1.71 4.94 -7.61
C ILE A 75 2.66 6.01 -8.15
N TYR A 76 2.95 7.04 -7.34
CA TYR A 76 3.78 8.17 -7.76
C TYR A 76 4.49 8.84 -6.57
N LEU A 77 5.55 9.57 -6.91
CA LEU A 77 6.18 10.58 -6.07
C LEU A 77 5.69 11.95 -6.54
N ASN A 78 5.27 12.79 -5.60
CA ASN A 78 5.00 14.20 -5.80
C ASN A 78 6.17 14.99 -5.23
N ASN A 79 7.06 15.48 -6.08
CA ASN A 79 8.18 16.34 -5.71
C ASN A 79 8.38 17.37 -6.84
N PRO A 80 7.43 18.31 -7.03
CA PRO A 80 7.39 19.19 -8.19
C PRO A 80 8.53 20.21 -8.15
N GLN A 81 9.16 20.38 -6.99
CA GLN A 81 10.34 21.23 -6.85
C GLN A 81 11.65 20.49 -7.09
N GLY A 82 11.66 19.17 -7.31
CA GLY A 82 12.90 18.41 -7.47
C GLY A 82 13.86 18.66 -6.31
N ILE A 83 13.35 18.50 -5.09
CA ILE A 83 14.14 18.71 -3.89
C ILE A 83 14.51 17.39 -3.22
N ILE A 84 15.61 17.41 -2.46
CA ILE A 84 16.10 16.30 -1.64
C ILE A 84 15.66 16.44 -0.17
N TRP A 85 16.07 15.52 0.71
CA TRP A 85 15.67 15.49 2.13
C TRP A 85 15.98 16.80 2.87
N SER A 86 17.00 17.53 2.42
CA SER A 86 17.44 18.80 3.01
C SER A 86 16.68 20.02 2.48
N GLY A 87 15.80 19.86 1.50
CA GLY A 87 15.09 20.94 0.81
C GLY A 87 15.90 21.62 -0.30
N LYS A 88 17.16 21.22 -0.50
CA LYS A 88 17.97 21.65 -1.67
C LYS A 88 17.43 21.00 -2.94
N LYS A 89 17.72 21.60 -4.09
CA LYS A 89 17.45 20.97 -5.40
C LYS A 89 18.32 19.70 -5.55
N CYS A 90 17.78 18.69 -6.22
CA CYS A 90 18.48 17.49 -6.72
C CYS A 90 19.70 17.92 -7.52
N ASP A 91 19.45 18.47 -8.71
CA ASP A 91 20.48 19.08 -9.54
C ASP A 91 20.43 20.62 -9.47
N PHE A 92 21.59 21.28 -9.33
CA PHE A 92 21.64 22.75 -9.36
C PHE A 92 21.39 23.33 -10.75
N PHE A 93 21.81 22.62 -11.81
CA PHE A 93 21.72 23.08 -13.20
C PHE A 93 20.66 22.35 -14.03
N ALA A 94 20.15 21.21 -13.55
CA ALA A 94 19.08 20.48 -14.24
C ALA A 94 17.72 20.82 -13.64
N TRP A 95 16.68 20.57 -14.41
CA TRP A 95 15.29 20.87 -14.03
C TRP A 95 14.60 19.68 -13.33
N GLY A 96 15.34 18.60 -13.07
CA GLY A 96 14.82 17.29 -12.69
C GLY A 96 15.60 16.60 -11.56
N CYS A 97 15.15 15.40 -11.20
CA CYS A 97 15.92 14.43 -10.42
C CYS A 97 15.99 13.12 -11.22
N ASP A 98 17.13 12.43 -11.17
CA ASP A 98 17.39 11.11 -11.73
C ASP A 98 17.14 10.02 -10.67
N ILE A 99 15.86 9.66 -10.47
CA ILE A 99 15.41 8.93 -9.28
C ILE A 99 15.74 7.43 -9.32
N LYS A 100 16.54 6.99 -8.33
CA LYS A 100 16.74 5.59 -7.92
C LYS A 100 15.83 5.22 -6.75
N GLY A 101 15.24 4.03 -6.79
CA GLY A 101 14.42 3.53 -5.70
C GLY A 101 14.78 2.13 -5.23
N TRP A 102 14.55 1.85 -3.95
CA TRP A 102 14.47 0.51 -3.39
C TRP A 102 13.22 0.40 -2.53
N GLY A 103 12.56 -0.75 -2.54
CA GLY A 103 11.41 -0.94 -1.68
C GLY A 103 11.10 -2.38 -1.33
N TYR A 104 10.57 -2.58 -0.13
CA TYR A 104 10.07 -3.88 0.30
C TYR A 104 8.92 -3.73 1.30
N ILE A 105 8.14 -4.80 1.45
CA ILE A 105 7.04 -4.86 2.43
C ILE A 105 7.56 -5.45 3.74
N ASP A 106 7.55 -4.64 4.79
CA ASP A 106 7.83 -5.04 6.17
C ASP A 106 6.54 -5.49 6.87
N LEU A 107 6.46 -6.78 7.19
CA LEU A 107 5.32 -7.39 7.89
C LEU A 107 5.62 -7.67 9.36
N GLU A 108 6.88 -7.64 9.77
CA GLU A 108 7.30 -8.00 11.13
C GLU A 108 7.34 -6.78 12.05
N LYS A 109 7.81 -5.65 11.53
CA LYS A 109 7.98 -4.41 12.29
C LYS A 109 7.39 -3.21 11.52
N PRO A 110 6.10 -3.22 11.14
CA PRO A 110 5.51 -2.19 10.30
C PRO A 110 5.59 -0.78 10.90
N TYR A 111 5.59 -0.67 12.24
CA TYR A 111 5.64 0.60 12.97
C TYR A 111 7.03 0.96 13.53
N ALA A 112 8.05 0.13 13.27
CA ALA A 112 9.40 0.47 13.73
C ALA A 112 10.00 1.60 12.89
N ASP A 113 10.91 2.35 13.50
CA ASP A 113 11.74 3.33 12.82
C ASP A 113 12.51 2.70 11.65
N TRP A 114 12.88 3.53 10.69
CA TRP A 114 13.67 3.10 9.53
C TRP A 114 15.00 2.44 9.96
N PRO A 115 15.43 1.33 9.34
CA PRO A 115 14.85 0.66 8.17
C PRO A 115 13.80 -0.41 8.51
N GLY A 116 13.45 -0.62 9.78
CA GLY A 116 12.47 -1.62 10.21
C GLY A 116 13.06 -3.02 10.44
N GLN A 117 12.52 -4.03 9.76
CA GLN A 117 12.96 -5.42 9.90
C GLN A 117 14.39 -5.65 9.40
N ARG A 118 14.80 -5.03 8.29
CA ARG A 118 16.09 -5.29 7.63
C ARG A 118 16.53 -4.12 6.75
N ASP A 119 17.81 -4.10 6.38
CA ASP A 119 18.32 -3.18 5.38
C ASP A 119 17.81 -3.51 3.96
N MET A 120 17.86 -2.50 3.09
CA MET A 120 17.56 -2.62 1.67
C MET A 120 18.61 -3.52 0.98
N ALA A 121 18.16 -4.41 0.11
CA ALA A 121 19.02 -5.29 -0.68
C ALA A 121 18.85 -5.02 -2.17
N GLU A 122 19.80 -5.47 -2.99
CA GLU A 122 19.76 -5.26 -4.45
C GLU A 122 18.49 -5.82 -5.10
N LYS A 123 17.92 -6.92 -4.56
CA LYS A 123 16.65 -7.48 -5.04
C LYS A 123 15.44 -6.56 -4.83
N ASP A 124 15.55 -5.56 -3.96
CA ASP A 124 14.49 -4.60 -3.63
C ASP A 124 14.53 -3.38 -4.58
N TYR A 125 15.53 -3.33 -5.45
CA TYR A 125 15.77 -2.24 -6.37
C TYR A 125 14.64 -2.07 -7.39
N PHE A 126 14.28 -0.81 -7.66
CA PHE A 126 13.51 -0.40 -8.81
C PHE A 126 14.05 0.93 -9.37
N TRP A 127 14.23 0.98 -10.68
CA TRP A 127 14.74 2.16 -11.37
C TRP A 127 13.59 2.95 -12.00
N TYR A 128 13.65 4.28 -11.91
CA TYR A 128 12.90 5.16 -12.79
C TYR A 128 13.89 5.90 -13.69
N GLN A 129 13.80 5.67 -14.99
CA GLN A 129 14.65 6.37 -15.96
C GLN A 129 13.93 7.63 -16.46
N GLY A 130 14.37 8.79 -16.00
CA GLY A 130 13.94 10.08 -16.55
C GLY A 130 14.15 11.24 -15.58
N GLU A 131 14.31 12.45 -16.14
CA GLU A 131 14.53 13.70 -15.41
C GLU A 131 13.24 14.28 -14.79
N ASN A 132 12.25 13.43 -14.48
CA ASN A 132 10.99 13.87 -13.91
C ASN A 132 11.07 13.77 -12.39
N SER A 133 11.08 14.90 -11.70
CA SER A 133 11.07 14.96 -10.24
C SER A 133 9.79 14.41 -9.61
N SER A 134 8.69 14.31 -10.34
CA SER A 134 7.41 13.74 -9.88
C SER A 134 6.98 12.54 -10.72
N PRO A 135 7.74 11.42 -10.67
CA PRO A 135 7.50 10.28 -11.53
C PRO A 135 6.28 9.47 -11.08
N TRP A 136 5.61 8.87 -12.07
CA TRP A 136 4.69 7.76 -11.86
C TRP A 136 5.47 6.45 -11.92
N PHE A 137 5.62 5.77 -10.78
CA PHE A 137 6.35 4.52 -10.71
C PHE A 137 5.53 3.34 -11.24
N ASN A 138 4.23 3.31 -10.91
CA ASN A 138 3.33 2.19 -11.17
C ASN A 138 3.95 0.82 -10.81
N LYS A 139 4.62 0.75 -9.66
CA LYS A 139 5.39 -0.42 -9.24
C LYS A 139 4.58 -1.28 -8.29
N MET A 140 4.49 -2.57 -8.59
CA MET A 140 3.83 -3.57 -7.75
C MET A 140 4.83 -4.29 -6.83
N PHE A 141 4.47 -4.39 -5.56
CA PHE A 141 5.11 -5.21 -4.55
C PHE A 141 4.11 -6.26 -4.07
N THR A 142 4.51 -7.53 -4.02
CA THR A 142 3.64 -8.63 -3.62
C THR A 142 4.33 -9.47 -2.55
N VAL A 143 3.58 -9.83 -1.51
CA VAL A 143 4.03 -10.72 -0.45
C VAL A 143 2.93 -11.69 -0.04
N THR A 144 3.30 -12.95 0.21
CA THR A 144 2.40 -13.97 0.74
C THR A 144 2.55 -14.09 2.25
N ILE A 145 1.43 -14.11 2.96
CA ILE A 145 1.31 -14.24 4.41
C ILE A 145 0.76 -15.62 4.74
N CYS A 146 1.65 -16.48 5.22
CA CYS A 146 1.35 -17.86 5.53
C CYS A 146 0.59 -18.07 6.84
N ASN A 147 0.66 -17.09 7.76
CA ASN A 147 -0.15 -17.07 8.98
C ASN A 147 -1.08 -15.85 8.98
N PRO A 148 -2.25 -15.93 8.31
CA PRO A 148 -3.22 -14.82 8.24
C PRO A 148 -3.71 -14.31 9.59
N LYS A 149 -3.64 -15.14 10.64
CA LYS A 149 -4.15 -14.80 11.98
C LYS A 149 -3.25 -13.80 12.70
N THR A 150 -1.96 -13.78 12.40
CA THR A 150 -0.99 -12.87 13.04
C THR A 150 -0.80 -11.57 12.27
N PHE A 151 -1.27 -11.49 11.03
CA PHE A 151 -1.19 -10.27 10.23
C PHE A 151 -2.19 -9.23 10.70
N THR A 152 -1.68 -8.06 11.09
CA THR A 152 -2.46 -6.90 11.54
C THR A 152 -2.19 -5.68 10.68
N ALA A 153 -0.93 -5.44 10.33
CA ALA A 153 -0.48 -4.34 9.49
C ALA A 153 0.78 -4.72 8.71
N GLY A 154 1.08 -3.93 7.68
CA GLY A 154 2.32 -3.97 6.93
C GLY A 154 2.79 -2.55 6.60
N ASN A 155 4.04 -2.42 6.19
CA ASN A 155 4.61 -1.13 5.78
C ASN A 155 5.42 -1.34 4.50
N LEU A 156 5.01 -0.72 3.40
CA LEU A 156 5.88 -0.61 2.24
C LEU A 156 6.92 0.48 2.52
N ARG A 157 8.16 0.05 2.71
CA ARG A 157 9.30 0.94 2.96
C ARG A 157 9.96 1.27 1.63
N VAL A 158 10.16 2.55 1.34
CA VAL A 158 10.74 3.02 0.08
C VAL A 158 11.91 3.96 0.35
N HIS A 159 13.08 3.64 -0.21
CA HIS A 159 14.29 4.46 -0.17
C HIS A 159 14.49 5.10 -1.53
N LEU A 160 14.60 6.42 -1.61
CA LEU A 160 14.86 7.14 -2.86
C LEU A 160 16.19 7.91 -2.80
N MET A 161 16.93 7.84 -3.91
CA MET A 161 18.14 8.60 -4.18
C MET A 161 18.02 9.29 -5.55
N ASP A 162 18.75 10.37 -5.74
CA ASP A 162 19.01 11.06 -6.99
C ASP A 162 20.40 10.64 -7.49
N ILE A 163 20.52 10.21 -8.74
CA ILE A 163 21.77 9.63 -9.25
C ILE A 163 22.55 10.66 -10.03
N ASP A 164 23.66 11.08 -9.45
CA ASP A 164 24.60 11.97 -10.08
C ASP A 164 25.60 11.20 -10.93
N GLY A 165 25.33 11.11 -12.22
CA GLY A 165 26.26 10.52 -13.17
C GLY A 165 27.59 11.29 -13.28
N GLY A 166 28.71 10.58 -13.11
CA GLY A 166 30.04 11.01 -13.58
C GLY A 166 30.61 12.25 -12.89
N LEU A 167 30.52 13.40 -13.54
CA LEU A 167 31.14 14.68 -13.09
C LEU A 167 30.28 15.43 -12.05
N ARG A 168 29.04 15.00 -11.81
CA ARG A 168 28.07 15.71 -10.95
C ARG A 168 28.29 15.46 -9.46
N GLY A 169 28.85 14.32 -9.07
CA GLY A 169 29.22 14.05 -7.69
C GLY A 169 28.82 12.66 -7.22
N ALA A 170 28.40 12.60 -5.96
CA ALA A 170 27.89 11.38 -5.34
C ALA A 170 26.36 11.44 -5.29
N ASP A 171 25.71 10.29 -5.42
CA ASP A 171 24.26 10.16 -5.36
C ASP A 171 23.66 10.91 -4.15
N ASP A 172 22.64 11.72 -4.42
CA ASP A 172 22.00 12.58 -3.45
C ASP A 172 20.77 11.90 -2.84
N PHE A 173 20.70 11.85 -1.51
CA PHE A 173 19.58 11.21 -0.84
C PHE A 173 18.29 12.02 -1.04
N ILE A 174 17.19 11.41 -1.49
CA ILE A 174 15.91 12.12 -1.62
C ILE A 174 15.11 11.99 -0.34
N ASN A 175 14.69 10.78 0.03
CA ASN A 175 14.00 10.52 1.28
C ASN A 175 13.82 9.02 1.54
N ASN A 176 13.35 8.71 2.73
CA ASN A 176 12.78 7.41 3.08
C ASN A 176 11.28 7.59 3.34
N PHE A 177 10.46 6.69 2.83
CA PHE A 177 9.01 6.73 2.98
C PHE A 177 8.49 5.45 3.65
N ASN A 178 7.58 5.63 4.60
CA ASN A 178 6.84 4.58 5.28
C ASN A 178 5.38 4.59 4.82
N CYS A 179 5.00 3.62 4.01
CA CYS A 179 3.66 3.47 3.48
C CYS A 179 2.91 2.41 4.30
N ILE A 180 2.39 2.81 5.47
CA ILE A 180 1.75 1.89 6.42
C ILE A 180 0.32 1.55 5.98
N PHE A 181 -0.01 0.26 5.97
CA PHE A 181 -1.34 -0.24 5.69
C PHE A 181 -1.77 -1.29 6.72
N THR A 182 -3.09 -1.42 6.92
CA THR A 182 -3.66 -2.35 7.89
C THR A 182 -4.42 -3.48 7.20
N LYS A 183 -4.58 -4.61 7.88
CA LYS A 183 -5.44 -5.68 7.40
C LYS A 183 -6.89 -5.18 7.33
N PRO A 184 -7.61 -5.35 6.21
CA PRO A 184 -9.02 -4.98 6.12
C PRO A 184 -9.86 -5.86 7.07
N SER A 185 -10.97 -5.31 7.56
CA SER A 185 -11.87 -6.00 8.50
C SER A 185 -12.42 -7.33 7.95
N SER A 186 -12.60 -7.42 6.63
CA SER A 186 -12.92 -8.66 5.94
C SER A 186 -12.11 -8.82 4.66
N VAL A 187 -11.72 -10.07 4.37
CA VAL A 187 -11.08 -10.48 3.11
C VAL A 187 -11.96 -11.54 2.49
N SER A 188 -12.80 -11.12 1.54
CA SER A 188 -13.73 -11.99 0.79
C SER A 188 -13.15 -12.48 -0.54
N ALA A 189 -12.23 -11.72 -1.14
CA ALA A 189 -11.65 -12.07 -2.44
C ALA A 189 -10.79 -13.34 -2.37
N THR A 190 -11.05 -14.26 -3.30
CA THR A 190 -10.34 -15.54 -3.43
C THR A 190 -9.20 -15.49 -4.43
N THR A 191 -9.09 -14.41 -5.19
CA THR A 191 -7.99 -14.15 -6.13
C THR A 191 -7.56 -12.69 -6.09
N PRO A 192 -6.32 -12.36 -6.50
CA PRO A 192 -5.87 -10.97 -6.58
C PRO A 192 -6.73 -10.11 -7.51
N GLU A 193 -7.23 -10.65 -8.63
CA GLU A 193 -7.99 -9.93 -9.66
C GLU A 193 -9.36 -9.48 -9.14
N THR A 194 -9.95 -10.26 -8.24
CA THR A 194 -11.26 -9.95 -7.63
C THR A 194 -11.13 -9.12 -6.35
N ALA A 195 -9.91 -8.92 -5.84
CA ALA A 195 -9.67 -8.13 -4.66
C ALA A 195 -9.77 -6.63 -4.97
N LYS A 196 -10.61 -5.94 -4.17
CA LYS A 196 -10.80 -4.50 -4.25
C LYS A 196 -9.53 -3.79 -3.75
N TRP A 197 -9.06 -2.81 -4.52
CA TRP A 197 -8.05 -1.86 -4.07
C TRP A 197 -8.58 -0.98 -2.94
N SER A 198 -7.70 -0.63 -2.00
CA SER A 198 -7.92 0.47 -1.07
C SER A 198 -8.07 1.79 -1.83
N ASP A 199 -8.55 2.80 -1.13
CA ASP A 199 -8.36 4.19 -1.57
C ASP A 199 -6.86 4.51 -1.65
N GLU A 200 -6.53 5.57 -2.40
CA GLU A 200 -5.17 6.10 -2.43
C GLU A 200 -4.82 6.70 -1.05
N MET A 201 -3.62 6.41 -0.58
CA MET A 201 -3.12 6.83 0.72
C MET A 201 -1.73 7.45 0.57
N SER A 202 -1.38 8.39 1.45
CA SER A 202 -0.05 8.98 1.52
C SER A 202 0.90 8.13 2.37
N CYS A 203 2.17 8.14 2.04
CA CYS A 203 3.25 7.60 2.86
C CYS A 203 3.86 8.69 3.74
N ASP A 204 4.34 8.30 4.92
CA ASP A 204 5.04 9.19 5.83
C ASP A 204 6.52 9.30 5.44
N ALA A 205 6.97 10.51 5.11
CA ALA A 205 8.38 10.79 4.85
C ALA A 205 9.18 10.82 6.17
N GLN A 206 10.36 10.20 6.20
CA GLN A 206 11.26 10.26 7.35
C GLN A 206 11.74 11.69 7.61
N TYR A 207 12.02 12.44 6.54
CA TYR A 207 12.38 13.85 6.60
C TYR A 207 11.27 14.67 5.94
N ALA A 208 10.38 15.24 6.75
CA ALA A 208 9.21 15.96 6.24
C ALA A 208 9.63 17.19 5.40
N GLN A 209 9.13 17.26 4.18
CA GLN A 209 9.29 18.40 3.28
C GLN A 209 7.90 18.81 2.77
N PRO A 210 7.46 20.07 2.93
CA PRO A 210 6.07 20.48 2.65
C PRO A 210 5.58 20.21 1.22
N GLN A 211 6.50 20.08 0.27
CA GLN A 211 6.22 19.91 -1.15
C GLN A 211 6.59 18.51 -1.66
N MET A 212 6.91 17.57 -0.76
CA MET A 212 7.27 16.20 -1.11
C MET A 212 6.27 15.22 -0.49
N GLY A 213 5.70 14.35 -1.31
CA GLY A 213 4.79 13.29 -0.86
C GLY A 213 4.89 12.06 -1.75
N MET A 214 4.55 10.90 -1.20
CA MET A 214 4.51 9.64 -1.93
C MET A 214 3.17 8.97 -1.69
N TYR A 215 2.62 8.35 -2.73
CA TYR A 215 1.25 7.82 -2.71
C TYR A 215 1.22 6.36 -3.14
N PHE A 216 0.36 5.60 -2.47
CA PHE A 216 0.21 4.19 -2.69
C PHE A 216 -1.22 3.72 -2.46
N LYS A 217 -1.51 2.50 -2.89
CA LYS A 217 -2.72 1.76 -2.53
C LYS A 217 -2.39 0.29 -2.38
N TYR A 218 -3.25 -0.46 -1.70
CA TYR A 218 -3.02 -1.88 -1.48
C TYR A 218 -4.30 -2.69 -1.63
N ARG A 219 -4.17 -4.00 -1.80
CA ARG A 219 -5.29 -4.95 -1.72
C ARG A 219 -4.82 -6.22 -1.05
N VAL A 220 -5.78 -6.95 -0.49
CA VAL A 220 -5.54 -8.23 0.17
C VAL A 220 -6.50 -9.26 -0.41
N SER A 221 -5.96 -10.39 -0.87
CA SER A 221 -6.74 -11.53 -1.35
C SER A 221 -6.35 -12.79 -0.62
N ARG A 222 -7.19 -13.82 -0.66
CA ARG A 222 -6.79 -15.18 -0.27
C ARG A 222 -6.06 -15.84 -1.43
N GLN A 223 -5.17 -16.77 -1.11
CA GLN A 223 -4.62 -17.70 -2.10
C GLN A 223 -5.35 -19.04 -2.01
N SER A 224 -5.62 -19.64 -3.17
CA SER A 224 -6.25 -20.96 -3.29
C SER A 224 -5.29 -22.11 -2.92
N SER A 225 -3.99 -21.84 -2.88
CA SER A 225 -2.93 -22.80 -2.52
C SER A 225 -1.94 -22.20 -1.52
N PHE A 226 -1.20 -23.08 -0.84
CA PHE A 226 -0.08 -22.71 0.04
C PHE A 226 1.24 -22.53 -0.72
N THR A 227 1.17 -22.18 -2.01
CA THR A 227 2.38 -22.01 -2.83
C THR A 227 3.24 -20.89 -2.24
N GLY A 228 4.51 -21.18 -1.95
CA GLY A 228 5.42 -20.21 -1.33
C GLY A 228 5.37 -20.15 0.20
N CYS A 229 4.48 -20.91 0.84
CA CYS A 229 4.49 -21.08 2.28
C CYS A 229 5.31 -22.32 2.68
N PRO A 230 6.18 -22.23 3.70
CA PRO A 230 6.84 -23.41 4.23
C PRO A 230 5.78 -24.41 4.72
N ALA A 231 6.03 -25.69 4.47
CA ALA A 231 5.15 -26.74 4.98
C ALA A 231 5.03 -26.59 6.52
N PRO A 232 3.82 -26.74 7.09
CA PRO A 232 3.65 -26.67 8.53
C PRO A 232 4.57 -27.71 9.18
N LYS A 233 5.45 -27.26 10.09
CA LYS A 233 6.27 -28.16 10.89
C LYS A 233 5.31 -29.00 11.74
N LYS A 234 5.37 -30.33 11.58
CA LYS A 234 4.59 -31.29 12.36
C LYS A 234 5.04 -31.31 13.82
#